data_AF-A0A285NHZ1-F1
#
_entry.id   AF-A0A285NHZ1-F1
#
_cell.length_a   1.000
_cell.length_b   1.000
_cell.length_c   1.000
_cell.angle_alpha   90.00
_cell.angle_beta   90.00
_cell.angle_gamma   90.00
#
_symmetry.space_group_name_H-M   'P 1'
#
loop_
_entity.id
_entity.type
_entity.pdbx_description
1 polymer ?
#
loop_
_entity_poly.entity_id
_entity_poly.type
_entity_poly.pdbx_seq_one_letter_code
_entity_poly.pdbx_strand_id
1 'polypeptide(L)'
;MTKEERQKVDDIVMRTFTLSYELGTSLDELHRMVRELRVNTKDKDLQAALVNLEHAFFMTAQSINILKEQTRNALIPLKKAQTCEE
;
A
#
# COMPACT_ATOMS: atom_id res chain seq x y z
N MET A 1 -1.28 9.13 -27.04
CA MET A 1 -0.68 7.99 -26.32
C MET A 1 -0.69 6.81 -27.26
N THR A 2 0.44 6.13 -27.41
CA THR A 2 0.56 4.96 -28.27
C THR A 2 -0.07 3.73 -27.62
N LYS A 3 -0.44 2.73 -28.43
CA LYS A 3 -0.93 1.43 -27.94
C LYS A 3 0.07 0.75 -27.01
N GLU A 4 1.37 0.88 -27.32
CA GLU A 4 2.46 0.32 -26.52
C GLU A 4 2.57 1.01 -25.15
N GLU A 5 2.47 2.34 -25.09
CA GLU A 5 2.45 3.09 -23.83
C GLU A 5 1.27 2.68 -22.95
N ARG A 6 0.07 2.52 -23.54
CA ARG A 6 -1.12 2.07 -22.79
C ARG A 6 -0.89 0.68 -22.17
N GLN A 7 -0.39 -0.28 -22.96
CA GLN A 7 -0.11 -1.64 -22.46
C GLN A 7 0.94 -1.65 -21.33
N LYS A 8 1.98 -0.81 -21.44
CA LYS A 8 2.99 -0.66 -20.38
C LYS A 8 2.39 -0.09 -19.10
N VAL A 9 1.53 0.93 -19.21
CA VAL A 9 0.85 1.50 -18.04
C VAL A 9 -0.06 0.47 -17.39
N ASP A 10 -0.83 -0.30 -18.17
CA ASP A 10 -1.71 -1.35 -17.65
C ASP A 10 -0.92 -2.43 -16.89
N ASP A 11 0.22 -2.89 -17.42
CA ASP A 11 1.10 -3.86 -16.74
C ASP A 11 1.64 -3.30 -15.42
N ILE A 12 2.18 -2.08 -15.43
CA ILE A 12 2.71 -1.43 -14.22
C ILE A 12 1.62 -1.26 -13.17
N VAL A 13 0.43 -0.82 -13.58
CA VAL A 13 -0.72 -0.64 -12.68
C VAL A 13 -1.11 -1.96 -12.04
N MET A 14 -1.27 -3.02 -12.84
CA MET A 14 -1.66 -4.34 -12.33
C MET A 14 -0.63 -4.87 -11.34
N ARG A 15 0.66 -4.82 -11.68
CA ARG A 15 1.75 -5.29 -10.81
C ARG A 15 1.84 -4.49 -9.52
N THR A 16 1.73 -3.16 -9.60
CA THR A 16 1.79 -2.28 -8.42
C THR A 16 0.60 -2.52 -7.49
N PHE A 17 -0.58 -2.76 -8.05
CA PHE A 17 -1.76 -3.10 -7.27
C PHE A 17 -1.60 -4.42 -6.54
N THR A 18 -1.22 -5.48 -7.24
CA THR A 18 -1.01 -6.81 -6.67
C THR A 18 -0.01 -6.74 -5.52
N LEU A 19 1.15 -6.12 -5.77
CA LEU A 19 2.18 -5.93 -4.75
C LEU A 19 1.64 -5.15 -3.54
N SER A 20 0.88 -4.08 -3.77
CA SER A 20 0.33 -3.25 -2.69
C SER A 20 -0.72 -4.01 -1.84
N TYR A 21 -1.42 -4.98 -2.42
CA TYR A 21 -2.33 -5.87 -1.69
C TYR A 21 -1.55 -6.86 -0.84
N GLU A 22 -0.58 -7.56 -1.44
CA GLU A 22 0.28 -8.54 -0.75
C GLU A 22 1.02 -7.90 0.43
N LEU A 23 1.66 -6.75 0.21
CA LEU A 23 2.35 -5.98 1.25
C LEU A 23 1.39 -5.57 2.36
N GLY A 24 0.18 -5.10 2.03
CA GLY A 24 -0.82 -4.70 3.02
C GLY A 24 -1.23 -5.87 3.92
N THR A 25 -1.50 -7.05 3.33
CA THR A 25 -1.88 -8.24 4.09
C THR A 25 -0.77 -8.72 5.03
N SER A 26 0.48 -8.82 4.53
CA SER A 26 1.60 -9.21 5.38
C SER A 26 1.89 -8.18 6.48
N LEU A 27 1.72 -6.89 6.18
CA LEU A 27 1.91 -5.82 7.15
C LEU A 27 0.87 -5.88 8.27
N ASP A 28 -0.40 -6.14 7.97
CA ASP A 28 -1.47 -6.26 8.95
C ASP A 28 -1.23 -7.42 9.94
N GLU A 29 -0.74 -8.57 9.44
CA GLU A 29 -0.42 -9.71 10.29
C GLU A 29 0.73 -9.40 11.27
N LEU A 30 1.81 -8.81 10.77
CA LEU A 30 2.95 -8.41 11.60
C LEU A 30 2.55 -7.32 12.61
N HIS A 31 1.75 -6.34 12.19
CA HIS A 31 1.25 -5.29 13.08
C HIS A 31 0.41 -5.88 14.22
N ARG A 32 -0.44 -6.88 13.92
CA ARG A 32 -1.20 -7.63 14.94
C ARG A 32 -0.28 -8.28 15.97
N MET A 33 0.78 -8.97 15.52
CA MET A 33 1.75 -9.63 16.40
C MET A 33 2.50 -8.62 17.29
N VAL A 34 2.92 -7.48 16.74
CA VAL A 34 3.56 -6.40 17.50
C VAL A 34 2.62 -5.88 18.59
N ARG A 35 1.35 -5.67 18.24
CA ARG A 35 0.34 -5.19 19.19
C ARG A 35 0.06 -6.17 20.30
N GLU A 36 -0.05 -7.45 19.97
CA GLU A 36 -0.21 -8.51 20.97
C GLU A 36 0.98 -8.54 21.94
N LEU A 37 2.21 -8.46 21.44
CA LEU A 37 3.41 -8.42 22.27
C LEU A 37 3.43 -7.19 23.19
N ARG A 38 3.04 -6.01 22.67
CA ARG A 38 3.00 -4.76 23.44
C ARG A 38 1.99 -4.81 24.60
N VAL A 39 0.84 -5.44 24.39
CA VAL A 39 -0.20 -5.57 25.41
C VAL A 39 0.20 -6.58 26.48
N ASN A 40 0.93 -7.62 26.11
CA ASN A 40 1.28 -8.72 27.02
C ASN A 40 2.60 -8.52 27.78
N THR A 41 3.48 -7.64 27.32
CA THR A 41 4.75 -7.37 28.02
C THR A 41 4.53 -6.59 29.32
N LYS A 42 5.31 -6.94 30.36
CA LYS A 42 5.41 -6.19 31.63
C LYS A 42 6.61 -5.24 31.66
N ASP A 43 7.52 -5.37 30.70
CA ASP A 43 8.69 -4.51 30.54
C ASP A 43 8.25 -3.18 29.91
N LYS A 44 8.45 -2.08 30.65
CA LYS A 44 8.04 -0.73 30.24
C LYS A 44 8.87 -0.18 29.10
N ASP A 45 10.15 -0.51 29.04
CA ASP A 45 11.05 -0.02 27.99
C ASP A 45 10.73 -0.73 26.67
N LEU A 46 10.50 -2.04 26.74
CA LEU A 46 10.01 -2.81 25.58
C LEU A 46 8.62 -2.32 25.14
N GLN A 47 7.71 -2.05 26.09
CA GLN A 47 6.38 -1.53 25.75
C GLN A 47 6.48 -0.20 25.00
N ALA A 48 7.32 0.73 25.46
CA ALA A 48 7.54 2.01 24.78
C ALA A 48 8.15 1.83 23.38
N ALA A 49 9.13 0.93 23.22
CA ALA A 49 9.70 0.61 21.92
C ALA A 49 8.65 0.04 20.94
N LEU A 50 7.76 -0.83 21.43
CA LEU A 50 6.69 -1.41 20.62
C LEU A 50 5.61 -0.40 20.23
N VAL A 51 5.34 0.65 21.05
CA VAL A 51 4.47 1.77 20.62
C VAL A 51 5.07 2.49 19.41
N ASN A 52 6.38 2.76 19.43
CA ASN A 52 7.05 3.39 18.30
C ASN A 52 7.03 2.51 17.05
N LEU A 53 7.17 1.19 17.25
CA LEU A 53 7.07 0.24 16.15
C LEU A 53 5.65 0.19 15.57
N GLU A 54 4.59 0.13 16.39
CA GLU A 54 3.20 0.23 15.93
C GLU A 54 2.96 1.49 15.08
N HIS A 55 3.51 2.63 15.51
CA HIS A 55 3.41 3.86 14.74
C HIS A 55 4.08 3.72 13.35
N ALA A 56 5.24 3.08 13.26
CA ALA A 56 5.88 2.80 11.97
C ALA A 56 5.03 1.87 11.08
N PHE A 57 4.39 0.84 11.64
CA PHE A 57 3.43 0.00 10.93
C PHE A 57 2.26 0.81 10.38
N PHE A 58 1.68 1.69 11.20
CA PHE A 58 0.59 2.57 10.79
C PHE A 58 0.99 3.50 9.63
N MET A 59 2.15 4.16 9.73
CA MET A 59 2.65 5.02 8.66
C MET A 59 2.91 4.24 7.36
N THR A 60 3.43 3.02 7.46
CA THR A 60 3.65 2.14 6.30
C THR A 60 2.33 1.75 5.64
N ALA A 61 1.30 1.41 6.42
CA ALA A 61 -0.04 1.11 5.91
C ALA A 61 -0.64 2.33 5.17
N GLN A 62 -0.45 3.54 5.72
CA GLN A 62 -0.86 4.77 5.04
C GLN A 62 -0.13 4.96 3.70
N SER A 63 1.19 4.75 3.65
CA SER A 63 1.96 4.83 2.40
C SER A 63 1.47 3.82 1.36
N ILE A 64 1.15 2.58 1.76
CA ILE A 64 0.57 1.57 0.86
C ILE A 64 -0.79 2.04 0.31
N ASN A 65 -1.63 2.64 1.14
CA ASN A 65 -2.93 3.16 0.69
C ASN A 65 -2.78 4.32 -0.29
N ILE A 66 -1.84 5.23 -0.04
CA ILE A 66 -1.51 6.30 -0.98
C ILE A 66 -1.01 5.70 -2.30
N LEU A 67 -0.13 4.69 -2.26
CA LEU A 67 0.36 4.02 -3.46
C LEU A 67 -0.78 3.40 -4.28
N LYS A 68 -1.71 2.70 -3.63
CA LYS A 68 -2.91 2.15 -4.29
C LYS A 68 -3.73 3.24 -4.98
N GLU A 69 -3.93 4.38 -4.31
CA GLU A 69 -4.72 5.48 -4.86
C GLU A 69 -4.01 6.16 -6.04
N GLN A 70 -2.71 6.45 -5.93
CA GLN A 70 -1.96 7.02 -7.05
C GLN A 70 -1.88 6.05 -8.23
N THR A 71 -1.83 4.75 -7.96
CA THR A 71 -1.91 3.71 -9.00
C THR A 71 -3.27 3.74 -9.72
N ARG A 72 -4.39 4.00 -9.03
CA ARG A 72 -5.69 4.24 -9.70
C ARG A 72 -5.68 5.49 -10.54
N ASN A 73 -5.10 6.57 -10.01
CA ASN A 73 -5.07 7.86 -10.70
C ASN A 73 -4.29 7.79 -12.02
N ALA A 74 -3.28 6.93 -12.11
CA ALA A 74 -2.55 6.66 -13.36
C ALA A 74 -3.45 6.11 -14.49
N LEU A 75 -4.62 5.54 -14.18
CA LEU A 75 -5.59 5.08 -15.18
C LEU A 75 -6.49 6.21 -15.73
N ILE A 76 -6.56 7.37 -15.06
CA ILE A 76 -7.45 8.47 -15.46
C ILE A 76 -7.12 8.99 -16.88
N PRO A 77 -5.85 9.25 -17.24
CA PRO A 77 -5.50 9.65 -18.60
C PRO A 77 -5.87 8.60 -19.65
N LEU A 78 -5.79 7.30 -19.31
CA LEU A 78 -6.14 6.21 -20.22
C LEU A 78 -7.64 6.23 -20.55
N LYS A 79 -8.49 6.48 -19.55
CA LYS A 79 -9.96 6.57 -19.72
C LYS A 79 -10.38 7.80 -20.52
N LYS A 80 -9.74 8.95 -20.27
CA LYS A 80 -10.01 10.19 -21.03
C LYS A 80 -9.66 10.08 -22.51
N ALA A 81 -8.59 9.35 -22.84
CA ALA A 81 -8.19 9.14 -24.24
C ALA A 81 -9.22 8.28 -25.01
N GLN A 82 -9.91 7.35 -24.35
CA GLN A 82 -10.97 6.53 -24.97
C GLN A 82 -12.19 7.37 -25.39
N THR A 83 -12.63 8.30 -24.54
CA THR A 83 -13.78 9.17 -24.80
C THR A 83 -13.56 10.25 -25.86
N CYS A 84 -12.32 10.48 -26.31
CA CYS A 84 -12.02 11.43 -27.39
C CYS A 84 -11.86 10.77 -28.77
N GLU A 85 -11.87 9.43 -28.82
CA GLU A 85 -11.77 8.63 -30.04
C GLU A 85 -13.15 8.03 -30.46
N GLU A 86 -14.22 8.35 -29.72
CA GLU A 86 -15.64 8.06 -30.04
C GLU A 86 -16.35 9.32 -30.55
#